data_AF-A0A2T2NJP4-F1
#
_entry.id   AF-A0A2T2NJP4-F1
#
_cell.length_a   1.000
_cell.length_b   1.000
_cell.length_c   1.000
_cell.angle_alpha   90.00
_cell.angle_beta   90.00
_cell.angle_gamma   90.00
#
_symmetry.space_group_name_H-M   'P 1'
#
loop_
_entity.id
_entity.type
_entity.pdbx_description
1 polymer ?
#
loop_
_entity_poly.entity_id
_entity_poly.type
_entity_poly.pdbx_seq_one_letter_code
_entity_poly.pdbx_strand_id
1 'polypeptide(L)'
;MSNPDARTRPPIHWVLDWDGTITKRDTLDALVNIATEAKPSSPVPEKWRQLSEAYLEDYDCTLKKLLETSSQLPSSVGDERKLLLALQDVEERSVNRVSESGIFHDLTAGLLAAGAAKTISSGSAQLREGYMNFARHVRSSEDGLNAKSDKISILSVNWSTRFIAECLKATNESLGKDIDIYANELSGIAKGEQCSGYIVESPIAGMKIISSHDKETVLARLKQCEAVPLPPVNKHLEMPKLPTKDDGSRIVYVGDSWTDFGSLLSAPLGICIRNDAITSTQQKLADSLERVGIRCPHIQDMEQADGWRVVWAKDFEEIAQCLDSVRAYLC
;
A
#
# COMPACT_ATOMS: atom_id res chain seq x y z
N MET A 1 -0.52 -12.10 -45.83
CA MET A 1 -1.38 -10.98 -45.40
C MET A 1 -1.38 -10.98 -43.89
N SER A 2 -0.53 -10.16 -43.29
CA SER A 2 -0.45 -9.94 -41.84
C SER A 2 -1.60 -9.03 -41.43
N ASN A 3 -2.40 -9.48 -40.46
CA ASN A 3 -3.53 -8.73 -39.90
C ASN A 3 -3.00 -7.41 -39.28
N PRO A 4 -3.42 -6.22 -39.77
CA PRO A 4 -2.88 -4.95 -39.29
C PRO A 4 -3.51 -4.44 -37.98
N ASP A 5 -4.39 -5.21 -37.32
CA ASP A 5 -5.19 -4.72 -36.19
C ASP A 5 -5.10 -5.55 -34.90
N ALA A 6 -3.97 -6.24 -34.67
CA ALA A 6 -3.62 -6.65 -33.30
C ALA A 6 -3.03 -5.44 -32.57
N ARG A 7 -3.86 -4.45 -32.22
CA ARG A 7 -3.46 -3.40 -31.28
C ARG A 7 -3.09 -4.10 -29.96
N THR A 8 -1.79 -4.21 -29.71
CA THR A 8 -1.27 -4.76 -28.47
C THR A 8 -1.87 -3.99 -27.31
N ARG A 9 -2.58 -4.69 -26.43
CA ARG A 9 -3.20 -4.10 -25.25
C ARG A 9 -2.10 -3.48 -24.38
N PRO A 10 -2.19 -2.19 -24.05
CA PRO A 10 -1.19 -1.56 -23.21
C PRO A 10 -1.29 -2.08 -21.77
N PRO A 11 -0.16 -2.38 -21.12
CA PRO A 11 -0.13 -2.97 -19.78
C PRO A 11 -0.63 -1.99 -18.72
N ILE A 12 -1.24 -2.53 -17.67
CA ILE A 12 -1.57 -1.83 -16.43
C ILE A 12 -0.59 -2.25 -15.33
N HIS A 13 -0.13 -1.28 -14.54
CA HIS A 13 0.59 -1.54 -13.30
C HIS A 13 -0.32 -1.38 -12.09
N TRP A 14 -0.62 -2.50 -11.45
CA TRP A 14 -1.42 -2.58 -10.24
C TRP A 14 -0.52 -2.42 -9.02
N VAL A 15 -0.67 -1.32 -8.30
CA VAL A 15 0.03 -1.06 -7.04
C VAL A 15 -0.96 -1.24 -5.90
N LEU A 16 -0.68 -2.19 -5.01
CA LEU A 16 -1.62 -2.64 -3.99
C LEU A 16 -1.04 -2.39 -2.60
N ASP A 17 -1.82 -1.87 -1.68
CA ASP A 17 -1.47 -1.96 -0.26
C ASP A 17 -1.56 -3.42 0.23
N TRP A 18 -0.86 -3.71 1.32
CA TRP A 18 -0.82 -5.02 1.95
C TRP A 18 -1.90 -5.17 3.02
N ASP A 19 -1.71 -4.49 4.16
CA ASP A 19 -2.53 -4.61 5.36
C ASP A 19 -3.91 -4.01 5.13
N GLY A 20 -4.99 -4.76 5.40
CA GLY A 20 -6.37 -4.28 5.18
C GLY A 20 -6.81 -4.27 3.70
N THR A 21 -5.86 -4.34 2.76
CA THR A 21 -6.10 -4.40 1.32
C THR A 21 -5.92 -5.81 0.76
N ILE A 22 -4.69 -6.29 0.55
CA ILE A 22 -4.45 -7.69 0.13
C ILE A 22 -4.81 -8.66 1.26
N THR A 23 -4.49 -8.34 2.51
CA THR A 23 -4.92 -9.11 3.66
C THR A 23 -6.24 -8.54 4.21
N LYS A 24 -7.04 -9.40 4.86
CA LYS A 24 -8.31 -8.95 5.48
C LYS A 24 -8.10 -8.01 6.67
N ARG A 25 -6.92 -8.04 7.30
CA ARG A 25 -6.59 -7.35 8.55
C ARG A 25 -5.12 -6.96 8.57
N ASP A 26 -4.78 -6.07 9.47
CA ASP A 26 -3.39 -5.73 9.82
C ASP A 26 -2.59 -6.98 10.22
N THR A 27 -1.32 -7.03 9.81
CA THR A 27 -0.41 -8.15 10.03
C THR A 27 0.80 -7.81 10.90
N LEU A 28 0.89 -6.61 11.48
CA LEU A 28 1.96 -6.24 12.40
C LEU A 28 1.92 -7.07 13.68
N ASP A 29 0.73 -7.34 14.22
CA ASP A 29 0.58 -8.27 15.36
C ASP A 29 1.14 -9.65 15.03
N ALA A 30 0.93 -10.15 13.81
CA ALA A 30 1.48 -11.42 13.37
C ALA A 30 3.01 -11.39 13.31
N LEU A 31 3.60 -10.30 12.79
CA LEU A 31 5.04 -10.09 12.78
C LEU A 31 5.62 -10.02 14.21
N VAL A 32 4.96 -9.33 15.14
CA VAL A 32 5.35 -9.27 16.56
C VAL A 32 5.21 -10.63 17.24
N ASN A 33 4.20 -11.42 16.87
CA ASN A 33 4.04 -12.79 17.39
C ASN A 33 5.21 -13.70 17.01
N ILE A 34 5.81 -13.52 15.83
CA ILE A 34 7.04 -14.23 15.46
C ILE A 34 8.17 -13.90 16.45
N ALA A 35 8.33 -12.63 16.81
CA ALA A 35 9.30 -12.22 17.83
C ALA A 35 9.01 -12.79 19.21
N THR A 36 7.73 -12.87 19.60
CA THR A 36 7.29 -13.46 20.86
C THR A 36 7.63 -14.95 20.92
N GLU A 37 7.33 -15.69 19.85
CA GLU A 37 7.61 -17.13 19.77
C GLU A 37 9.12 -17.44 19.71
N ALA A 38 9.90 -16.60 19.03
CA ALA A 38 11.35 -16.74 18.98
C ALA A 38 12.02 -16.46 20.34
N LYS A 39 11.36 -15.69 21.22
CA LYS A 39 11.92 -15.22 22.49
C LYS A 39 10.91 -15.39 23.65
N PRO A 40 10.57 -16.64 24.03
CA PRO A 40 9.51 -16.91 25.01
C PRO A 40 9.80 -16.35 26.41
N SER A 41 11.07 -16.10 26.75
CA SER A 41 11.47 -15.50 28.03
C SER A 41 11.55 -13.97 28.00
N SER A 42 11.38 -13.34 26.83
CA SER A 42 11.41 -11.88 26.68
C SER A 42 10.00 -11.30 26.87
N PRO A 43 9.86 -10.10 27.47
CA PRO A 43 8.57 -9.44 27.65
C PRO A 43 8.07 -8.78 26.34
N VAL A 44 8.15 -9.48 25.20
CA VAL A 44 7.73 -8.94 23.89
C VAL A 44 6.27 -8.49 23.90
N PRO A 45 5.29 -9.28 24.39
CA PRO A 45 3.89 -8.87 24.40
C PRO A 45 3.63 -7.62 25.24
N GLU A 46 4.29 -7.51 26.39
CA GLU A 46 4.18 -6.35 27.28
C GLU A 46 4.77 -5.09 26.66
N LYS A 47 5.98 -5.20 26.08
CA LYS A 47 6.60 -4.10 25.33
C LYS A 47 5.72 -3.67 24.16
N TRP A 48 5.17 -4.62 23.41
CA TRP A 48 4.30 -4.32 22.28
C TRP A 48 3.06 -3.55 22.70
N ARG A 49 2.38 -3.98 23.77
CA ARG A 49 1.23 -3.25 24.33
C ARG A 49 1.58 -1.81 24.67
N GLN A 50 2.68 -1.59 25.40
CA GLN A 50 3.12 -0.24 25.79
C GLN A 50 3.45 0.64 24.58
N LEU A 51 4.07 0.08 23.54
CA LEU A 51 4.39 0.80 22.31
C LEU A 51 3.12 1.20 21.54
N SER A 52 2.15 0.29 21.45
CA SER A 52 0.86 0.55 20.81
C SER A 52 0.06 1.62 21.56
N GLU A 53 0.04 1.57 22.90
CA GLU A 53 -0.58 2.60 23.75
C GLU A 53 0.08 3.97 23.52
N ALA A 54 1.42 4.04 23.57
CA ALA A 54 2.16 5.29 23.34
C ALA A 54 1.97 5.85 21.93
N TYR A 55 1.79 5.00 20.92
CA TYR A 55 1.45 5.44 19.57
C TYR A 55 0.06 6.07 19.51
N LEU A 56 -0.95 5.43 20.09
CA LEU A 56 -2.32 5.97 20.12
C LEU A 56 -2.36 7.31 20.87
N GLU A 57 -1.66 7.43 21.99
CA GLU A 57 -1.54 8.69 22.74
C GLU A 57 -0.89 9.80 21.90
N ASP A 58 0.25 9.52 21.26
CA ASP A 58 0.93 10.49 20.38
C ASP A 58 0.03 10.93 19.22
N TYR A 59 -0.66 9.97 18.62
CA TYR A 59 -1.57 10.18 17.51
C TYR A 59 -2.72 11.10 17.91
N ASP A 60 -3.41 10.79 19.02
CA ASP A 60 -4.54 11.57 19.52
C ASP A 60 -4.11 12.97 19.98
N CYS A 61 -2.98 13.08 20.69
CA CYS A 61 -2.43 14.37 21.09
C CYS A 61 -2.07 15.24 19.90
N THR A 62 -1.42 14.67 18.88
CA THR A 62 -1.02 15.40 17.67
C THR A 62 -2.25 15.84 16.88
N LEU A 63 -3.21 14.93 16.65
CA LEU A 63 -4.44 15.25 15.94
C LEU A 63 -5.22 16.35 16.66
N LYS A 64 -5.39 16.25 17.99
CA LYS A 64 -6.07 17.27 18.79
C LYS A 64 -5.39 18.63 18.66
N LYS A 65 -4.06 18.70 18.77
CA LYS A 65 -3.29 19.95 18.65
C LYS A 65 -3.43 20.59 17.26
N LEU A 66 -3.41 19.78 16.20
CA LEU A 66 -3.60 20.26 14.83
C LEU A 66 -5.01 20.82 14.61
N LEU A 67 -6.02 20.20 15.24
CA LEU A 67 -7.41 20.65 15.17
C LEU A 67 -7.69 21.89 16.03
N GLU A 68 -7.05 22.03 17.20
CA GLU A 68 -7.16 23.23 18.04
C GLU A 68 -6.64 24.48 17.32
N THR A 69 -5.63 24.32 16.46
CA THR A 69 -5.02 25.44 15.71
C THR A 69 -5.89 25.89 14.53
N SER A 70 -6.70 25.00 13.95
CA SER A 70 -7.50 25.24 12.74
C SER A 70 -9.01 25.34 12.99
N SER A 71 -9.49 24.98 14.19
CA SER A 71 -10.89 24.95 14.63
C SER A 71 -11.82 24.02 13.83
N GLN A 72 -11.35 23.40 12.74
CA GLN A 72 -12.14 22.51 11.87
C GLN A 72 -11.24 21.43 11.27
N LEU A 73 -11.80 20.25 11.02
CA LEU A 73 -11.16 19.24 10.16
C LEU A 73 -10.93 19.82 8.75
N PRO A 74 -9.92 19.33 8.00
CA PRO A 74 -9.65 19.83 6.66
C PRO A 74 -10.90 19.81 5.75
N SER A 75 -11.08 20.79 4.89
CA SER A 75 -12.19 20.82 3.92
C SER A 75 -11.70 20.75 2.47
N SER A 76 -10.39 20.59 2.29
CA SER A 76 -9.74 20.51 0.99
C SER A 76 -8.71 19.38 0.97
N VAL A 77 -8.48 18.81 -0.22
CA VAL A 77 -7.44 17.79 -0.44
C VAL A 77 -6.06 18.29 -0.05
N GLY A 78 -5.77 19.57 -0.31
CA GLY A 78 -4.48 20.17 0.03
C GLY A 78 -4.26 20.22 1.54
N ASP A 79 -5.29 20.55 2.31
CA ASP A 79 -5.19 20.60 3.77
C ASP A 79 -5.20 19.21 4.40
N GLU A 80 -5.90 18.24 3.81
CA GLU A 80 -5.83 16.83 4.22
C GLU A 80 -4.42 16.26 4.04
N ARG A 81 -3.77 16.55 2.90
CA ARG A 81 -2.36 16.17 2.68
C ARG A 81 -1.42 16.82 3.70
N LYS A 82 -1.63 18.09 4.07
CA LYS A 82 -0.83 18.76 5.12
C LYS A 82 -1.05 18.12 6.48
N LEU A 83 -2.28 17.73 6.81
CA LEU A 83 -2.59 17.00 8.04
C LEU A 83 -1.86 15.65 8.09
N LEU A 84 -1.95 14.86 7.01
CA LEU A 84 -1.25 13.58 6.90
C LEU A 84 0.28 13.74 6.96
N LEU A 85 0.83 14.78 6.34
CA LEU A 85 2.25 15.11 6.43
C LEU A 85 2.64 15.47 7.88
N ALA A 86 1.83 16.24 8.59
CA ALA A 86 2.09 16.58 9.99
C ALA A 86 2.01 15.37 10.93
N LEU A 87 1.28 14.33 10.56
CA LEU A 87 1.22 13.07 11.30
C LEU A 87 2.43 12.16 11.02
N GLN A 88 3.23 12.44 9.98
CA GLN A 88 4.42 11.64 9.67
C GLN A 88 5.40 11.57 10.85
N ASP A 89 5.56 12.67 11.61
CA ASP A 89 6.41 12.69 12.79
C ASP A 89 5.93 11.72 13.88
N VAL A 90 4.62 11.45 13.97
CA VAL A 90 4.06 10.46 14.89
C VAL A 90 4.45 9.05 14.46
N GLU A 91 4.29 8.76 13.17
CA GLU A 91 4.66 7.46 12.58
C GLU A 91 6.15 7.18 12.78
N GLU A 92 7.00 8.19 12.56
CA GLU A 92 8.45 8.06 12.72
C GLU A 92 8.83 7.79 14.19
N ARG A 93 8.25 8.52 15.14
CA ARG A 93 8.47 8.26 16.58
C ARG A 93 8.02 6.85 16.96
N SER A 94 6.90 6.37 16.43
CA SER A 94 6.40 5.01 16.66
C SER A 94 7.40 3.96 16.20
N VAL A 95 7.87 4.07 14.96
CA VAL A 95 8.86 3.16 14.36
C VAL A 95 10.21 3.20 15.10
N ASN A 96 10.64 4.38 15.54
CA ASN A 96 11.87 4.53 16.32
C ASN A 96 11.73 3.86 17.70
N ARG A 97 10.62 4.05 18.41
CA ARG A 97 10.37 3.36 19.68
C ARG A 97 10.34 1.84 19.52
N VAL A 98 9.71 1.33 18.46
CA VAL A 98 9.71 -0.12 18.15
C VAL A 98 11.15 -0.62 17.94
N SER A 99 11.96 0.13 17.19
CA SER A 99 13.37 -0.20 16.95
C SER A 99 14.18 -0.23 18.25
N GLU A 100 14.04 0.81 19.08
CA GLU A 100 14.73 0.96 20.38
C GLU A 100 14.28 -0.09 21.41
N SER A 101 13.05 -0.61 21.31
CA SER A 101 12.53 -1.62 22.23
C SER A 101 13.25 -2.97 22.14
N GLY A 102 13.92 -3.25 21.02
CA GLY A 102 14.56 -4.52 20.74
C GLY A 102 13.60 -5.68 20.49
N ILE A 103 12.30 -5.42 20.24
CA ILE A 103 11.31 -6.48 19.95
C ILE A 103 11.78 -7.36 18.79
N PHE A 104 12.42 -6.82 17.76
CA PHE A 104 12.89 -7.59 16.61
C PHE A 104 14.36 -8.02 16.68
N HIS A 105 15.06 -7.72 17.77
CA HIS A 105 16.46 -8.15 17.95
C HIS A 105 16.58 -9.68 17.84
N ASP A 106 17.64 -10.14 17.18
CA ASP A 106 18.00 -11.54 16.94
C ASP A 106 17.05 -12.32 16.00
N LEU A 107 16.04 -11.68 15.41
CA LEU A 107 15.26 -12.32 14.36
C LEU A 107 16.12 -12.62 13.14
N THR A 108 15.83 -13.73 12.48
CA THR A 108 16.51 -14.17 11.26
C THR A 108 15.51 -14.35 10.12
N ALA A 109 15.99 -14.36 8.88
CA ALA A 109 15.16 -14.66 7.72
C ALA A 109 14.44 -16.02 7.84
N GLY A 110 15.11 -17.02 8.44
CA GLY A 110 14.52 -18.34 8.69
C GLY A 110 13.36 -18.30 9.69
N LEU A 111 13.48 -17.53 10.76
CA LEU A 111 12.39 -17.33 11.73
C LEU A 111 11.20 -16.59 11.09
N LEU A 112 11.47 -15.57 10.27
CA LEU A 112 10.43 -14.85 9.54
C LEU A 112 9.71 -15.77 8.55
N ALA A 113 10.43 -16.61 7.81
CA ALA A 113 9.83 -17.54 6.86
C ALA A 113 8.94 -18.58 7.57
N ALA A 114 9.45 -19.21 8.64
CA ALA A 114 8.69 -20.17 9.42
C ALA A 114 7.45 -19.53 10.07
N GLY A 115 7.62 -18.33 10.63
CA GLY A 115 6.55 -17.57 11.27
C GLY A 115 5.48 -17.07 10.30
N ALA A 116 5.85 -16.62 9.10
CA ALA A 116 4.93 -16.24 8.03
C ALA A 116 4.12 -17.45 7.55
N ALA A 117 4.77 -18.59 7.32
CA ALA A 117 4.07 -19.82 6.95
C ALA A 117 3.06 -20.25 8.02
N LYS A 118 3.46 -20.19 9.30
CA LYS A 118 2.56 -20.46 10.43
C LYS A 118 1.38 -19.50 10.43
N THR A 119 1.62 -18.19 10.29
CA THR A 119 0.62 -17.12 10.27
C THR A 119 -0.47 -17.35 9.22
N ILE A 120 -0.07 -17.79 8.02
CA ILE A 120 -1.02 -18.14 6.94
C ILE A 120 -1.77 -19.43 7.28
N SER A 121 -1.06 -20.48 7.69
CA SER A 121 -1.68 -21.79 7.98
C SER A 121 -2.65 -21.77 9.18
N SER A 122 -2.41 -20.91 10.17
CA SER A 122 -3.29 -20.71 11.33
C SER A 122 -4.46 -19.77 11.05
N GLY A 123 -4.47 -19.10 9.90
CA GLY A 123 -5.45 -18.07 9.56
C GLY A 123 -5.28 -16.76 10.35
N SER A 124 -4.12 -16.54 10.98
CA SER A 124 -3.79 -15.28 11.67
C SER A 124 -3.58 -14.13 10.70
N ALA A 125 -3.08 -14.42 9.49
CA ALA A 125 -3.26 -13.56 8.33
C ALA A 125 -3.99 -14.34 7.24
N GLN A 126 -4.91 -13.67 6.55
CA GLN A 126 -5.71 -14.26 5.48
C GLN A 126 -5.72 -13.31 4.31
N LEU A 127 -5.43 -13.84 3.12
CA LEU A 127 -5.61 -13.09 1.88
C LEU A 127 -7.11 -12.78 1.70
N ARG A 128 -7.37 -11.61 1.15
CA ARG A 128 -8.70 -11.14 0.79
C ARG A 128 -9.26 -12.00 -0.33
N GLU A 129 -10.57 -12.15 -0.31
CA GLU A 129 -11.30 -12.91 -1.32
C GLU A 129 -11.01 -12.37 -2.73
N GLY A 130 -10.94 -13.28 -3.70
CA GLY A 130 -10.62 -12.97 -5.09
C GLY A 130 -9.15 -12.65 -5.39
N TYR A 131 -8.30 -12.32 -4.40
CA TYR A 131 -6.93 -11.83 -4.67
C TYR A 131 -6.09 -12.83 -5.49
N MET A 132 -6.17 -14.12 -5.16
CA MET A 132 -5.44 -15.15 -5.90
C MET A 132 -5.89 -15.26 -7.37
N ASN A 133 -7.18 -15.09 -7.63
CA ASN A 133 -7.74 -15.14 -8.97
C ASN A 133 -7.38 -13.88 -9.76
N PHE A 134 -7.53 -12.72 -9.13
CA PHE A 134 -7.08 -11.44 -9.66
C PHE A 134 -5.60 -11.47 -10.03
N ALA A 135 -4.72 -11.88 -9.11
CA ALA A 135 -3.28 -11.88 -9.35
C ALA A 135 -2.88 -12.86 -10.47
N ARG A 136 -3.54 -14.02 -10.57
CA ARG A 136 -3.35 -14.94 -11.69
C ARG A 136 -3.82 -14.32 -13.00
N HIS A 137 -4.99 -13.69 -13.03
CA HIS A 137 -5.55 -13.08 -14.23
C HIS A 137 -4.63 -11.99 -14.77
N VAL A 138 -4.19 -11.07 -13.90
CA VAL A 138 -3.26 -9.98 -14.23
C VAL A 138 -1.96 -10.54 -14.82
N ARG A 139 -1.40 -11.61 -14.24
CA ARG A 139 -0.16 -12.24 -14.75
C ARG A 139 -0.34 -13.10 -15.99
N SER A 140 -1.50 -13.74 -16.15
CA SER A 140 -1.78 -14.64 -17.29
C SER A 140 -2.07 -13.89 -18.59
N SER A 141 -2.11 -12.56 -18.56
CA SER A 141 -2.36 -11.69 -19.71
C SER A 141 -1.20 -11.65 -20.74
N GLU A 142 -0.36 -12.70 -20.80
CA GLU A 142 0.69 -12.89 -21.81
C GLU A 142 0.08 -13.19 -23.19
N ASP A 143 -0.44 -12.15 -23.84
CA ASP A 143 -0.81 -12.20 -25.26
C ASP A 143 0.46 -12.19 -26.14
N GLY A 144 1.16 -13.33 -26.20
CA GLY A 144 2.22 -13.61 -27.17
C GLY A 144 3.59 -12.99 -26.87
N LEU A 145 4.61 -13.52 -27.56
CA LEU A 145 6.06 -13.33 -27.35
C LEU A 145 6.61 -11.87 -27.31
N ASN A 146 5.78 -10.83 -27.48
CA ASN A 146 6.22 -9.43 -27.52
C ASN A 146 5.24 -8.41 -26.86
N ALA A 147 4.15 -8.83 -26.20
CA ALA A 147 3.28 -7.90 -25.49
C ALA A 147 3.80 -7.67 -24.06
N LYS A 148 3.87 -6.41 -23.61
CA LYS A 148 4.10 -6.11 -22.19
C LYS A 148 2.87 -6.59 -21.41
N SER A 149 3.08 -7.48 -20.43
CA SER A 149 2.02 -7.92 -19.52
C SER A 149 1.73 -6.86 -18.47
N ASP A 150 0.54 -6.93 -17.88
CA ASP A 150 0.27 -6.19 -16.66
C ASP A 150 1.27 -6.58 -15.55
N LYS A 151 1.48 -5.65 -14.61
CA LYS A 151 2.40 -5.81 -13.49
C LYS A 151 1.66 -5.66 -12.17
N ILE A 152 2.11 -6.39 -11.13
CA ILE A 152 1.67 -6.18 -9.74
C ILE A 152 2.87 -5.74 -8.90
N SER A 153 2.68 -4.70 -8.10
CA SER A 153 3.58 -4.32 -7.01
C SER A 153 2.80 -4.12 -5.72
N ILE A 154 3.46 -4.33 -4.59
CA ILE A 154 2.91 -4.04 -3.27
C ILE A 154 3.57 -2.78 -2.74
N LEU A 155 2.80 -1.82 -2.23
CA LEU A 155 3.30 -0.60 -1.58
C LEU A 155 2.69 -0.47 -0.19
N SER A 156 3.50 -0.73 0.83
CA SER A 156 3.01 -0.88 2.20
C SER A 156 3.89 -0.17 3.22
N VAL A 157 3.26 0.28 4.31
CA VAL A 157 3.94 0.80 5.50
C VAL A 157 4.45 -0.30 6.43
N ASN A 158 4.17 -1.57 6.11
CA ASN A 158 4.62 -2.70 6.91
C ASN A 158 6.14 -2.69 7.13
N TRP A 159 6.57 -3.31 8.22
CA TRP A 159 7.96 -3.24 8.69
C TRP A 159 8.90 -4.27 8.08
N SER A 160 8.38 -5.27 7.35
CA SER A 160 9.21 -6.29 6.74
C SER A 160 8.73 -6.75 5.36
N THR A 161 9.50 -6.35 4.35
CA THR A 161 9.41 -6.86 2.97
C THR A 161 9.54 -8.38 2.94
N ARG A 162 10.52 -8.95 3.68
CA ARG A 162 10.68 -10.40 3.82
C ARG A 162 9.41 -11.07 4.36
N PHE A 163 8.81 -10.52 5.41
CA PHE A 163 7.60 -11.10 5.99
C PHE A 163 6.44 -11.17 4.98
N ILE A 164 6.18 -10.08 4.25
CA ILE A 164 5.17 -10.05 3.17
C ILE A 164 5.49 -11.11 2.11
N ALA A 165 6.74 -11.16 1.64
CA ALA A 165 7.17 -12.11 0.62
C ALA A 165 6.96 -13.57 1.05
N GLU A 166 7.30 -13.91 2.30
CA GLU A 166 7.11 -15.27 2.83
C GLU A 166 5.63 -15.59 3.08
N CYS A 167 4.77 -14.62 3.41
CA CYS A 167 3.31 -14.82 3.49
C CYS A 167 2.70 -15.15 2.12
N LEU A 168 3.10 -14.42 1.09
CA LEU A 168 2.69 -14.68 -0.30
C LEU A 168 3.15 -16.07 -0.75
N LYS A 169 4.43 -16.40 -0.50
CA LYS A 169 5.01 -17.70 -0.84
C LYS A 169 4.33 -18.86 -0.11
N ALA A 170 3.98 -18.68 1.16
CA ALA A 170 3.26 -19.68 1.95
C ALA A 170 1.84 -19.94 1.43
N THR A 171 1.22 -18.93 0.79
CA THR A 171 -0.09 -19.12 0.15
C THR A 171 0.05 -19.76 -1.23
N ASN A 172 1.02 -19.31 -2.03
CA ASN A 172 1.37 -19.91 -3.31
C ASN A 172 2.81 -19.52 -3.70
N GLU A 173 3.67 -20.52 -3.89
CA GLU A 173 5.09 -20.31 -4.18
C GLU A 173 5.34 -19.48 -5.46
N SER A 174 4.47 -19.60 -6.48
CA SER A 174 4.62 -18.85 -7.73
C SER A 174 4.23 -17.38 -7.56
N LEU A 175 3.45 -17.03 -6.53
CA LEU A 175 3.00 -15.66 -6.31
C LEU A 175 4.14 -14.76 -5.82
N GLY A 176 5.07 -15.28 -5.04
CA GLY A 176 6.16 -14.49 -4.46
C GLY A 176 7.31 -14.15 -5.43
N LYS A 177 7.43 -14.81 -6.58
CA LYS A 177 8.63 -14.71 -7.44
C LYS A 177 8.67 -13.47 -8.36
N ASP A 178 7.52 -12.84 -8.61
CA ASP A 178 7.37 -11.76 -9.61
C ASP A 178 6.56 -10.55 -9.09
N ILE A 179 6.59 -10.28 -7.78
CA ILE A 179 5.99 -9.06 -7.19
C ILE A 179 7.10 -8.21 -6.60
N ASP A 180 7.19 -6.96 -7.06
CA ASP A 180 8.01 -5.96 -6.37
C ASP A 180 7.29 -5.51 -5.10
N ILE A 181 7.93 -5.66 -3.95
CA ILE A 181 7.39 -5.29 -2.64
C ILE A 181 8.14 -4.06 -2.12
N TYR A 182 7.47 -2.92 -2.18
CA TYR A 182 7.88 -1.64 -1.61
C TYR A 182 7.34 -1.54 -0.19
N ALA A 183 8.03 -2.17 0.76
CA ALA A 183 7.79 -2.03 2.19
C ALA A 183 9.12 -1.79 2.90
N ASN A 184 9.09 -1.45 4.19
CA ASN A 184 10.31 -1.36 4.99
C ASN A 184 10.96 -2.74 5.14
N GLU A 185 12.12 -2.81 5.80
CA GLU A 185 12.72 -4.08 6.16
C GLU A 185 13.31 -4.05 7.57
N LEU A 186 13.43 -5.22 8.17
CA LEU A 186 14.19 -5.40 9.39
C LEU A 186 15.70 -5.44 9.04
N SER A 187 16.49 -4.64 9.74
CA SER A 187 17.95 -4.60 9.59
C SER A 187 18.58 -6.00 9.51
N GLY A 188 19.64 -6.17 8.71
CA GLY A 188 20.34 -7.45 8.55
C GLY A 188 19.62 -8.54 7.74
N ILE A 189 18.28 -8.57 7.73
CA ILE A 189 17.49 -9.65 7.13
C ILE A 189 17.75 -9.82 5.62
N ALA A 190 17.79 -8.71 4.87
CA ALA A 190 18.07 -8.76 3.43
C ALA A 190 19.47 -9.31 3.09
N LYS A 191 20.42 -9.22 4.04
CA LYS A 191 21.80 -9.72 3.91
C LYS A 191 21.97 -11.15 4.46
N GLY A 192 20.92 -11.75 5.01
CA GLY A 192 20.99 -13.03 5.71
C GLY A 192 21.63 -12.95 7.09
N GLU A 193 21.74 -11.75 7.65
CA GLU A 193 22.25 -11.50 9.00
C GLU A 193 21.10 -11.53 10.03
N GLN A 194 21.46 -11.60 11.31
CA GLN A 194 20.50 -11.39 12.40
C GLN A 194 20.07 -9.93 12.45
N CYS A 195 18.80 -9.71 12.81
CA CYS A 195 18.25 -8.39 12.98
C CYS A 195 18.80 -7.69 14.22
N SER A 196 19.26 -6.45 14.06
CA SER A 196 19.70 -5.60 15.17
C SER A 196 18.55 -4.88 15.86
N GLY A 197 17.31 -5.24 15.54
CA GLY A 197 16.08 -4.64 16.08
C GLY A 197 15.53 -3.47 15.28
N TYR A 198 16.33 -2.85 14.41
CA TYR A 198 15.95 -1.64 13.69
C TYR A 198 15.10 -1.93 12.45
N ILE A 199 14.08 -1.10 12.24
CA ILE A 199 13.33 -0.99 10.99
C ILE A 199 14.07 0.00 10.08
N VAL A 200 14.49 -0.50 8.92
CA VAL A 200 15.29 0.21 7.92
C VAL A 200 14.49 0.45 6.64
N GLU A 201 15.07 1.23 5.76
CA GLU A 201 14.50 1.58 4.46
C GLU A 201 14.13 0.36 3.62
N SER A 202 13.17 0.56 2.73
CA SER A 202 12.82 -0.43 1.71
C SER A 202 14.03 -0.76 0.83
N PRO A 203 14.37 -2.05 0.66
CA PRO A 203 15.47 -2.46 -0.22
C PRO A 203 15.30 -2.01 -1.67
N ILE A 204 14.06 -1.89 -2.14
CA ILE A 204 13.73 -1.49 -3.52
C ILE A 204 13.49 0.02 -3.61
N ALA A 205 12.78 0.62 -2.66
CA ALA A 205 12.46 2.04 -2.74
C ALA A 205 13.65 2.96 -2.37
N GLY A 206 14.61 2.47 -1.57
CA GLY A 206 15.72 3.27 -1.06
C GLY A 206 15.27 4.41 -0.14
N MET A 207 14.17 4.19 0.60
CA MET A 207 13.65 5.09 1.63
C MET A 207 12.76 4.31 2.61
N LYS A 208 12.53 4.87 3.81
CA LYS A 208 11.50 4.38 4.72
C LYS A 208 10.11 4.75 4.17
N ILE A 209 9.16 3.84 4.33
CA ILE A 209 7.77 4.00 3.90
C ILE A 209 6.92 3.85 5.16
N ILE A 210 6.59 4.96 5.82
CA ILE A 210 5.90 4.91 7.12
C ILE A 210 4.63 5.77 7.15
N SER A 211 4.42 6.58 6.11
CA SER A 211 3.32 7.54 6.05
C SER A 211 2.66 7.58 4.66
N SER A 212 1.54 8.29 4.56
CA SER A 212 0.88 8.53 3.27
C SER A 212 1.78 9.26 2.28
N HIS A 213 2.57 10.23 2.77
CA HIS A 213 3.49 10.99 1.94
C HIS A 213 4.60 10.12 1.35
N ASP A 214 5.10 9.14 2.10
CA ASP A 214 6.12 8.22 1.61
C ASP A 214 5.54 7.32 0.50
N LYS A 215 4.32 6.80 0.68
CA LYS A 215 3.64 6.03 -0.37
C LYS A 215 3.42 6.88 -1.64
N GLU A 216 2.96 8.13 -1.50
CA GLU A 216 2.84 9.06 -2.64
C GLU A 216 4.18 9.26 -3.37
N THR A 217 5.28 9.38 -2.61
CA THR A 217 6.63 9.55 -3.17
C THR A 217 7.06 8.33 -3.97
N VAL A 218 6.85 7.12 -3.46
CA VAL A 218 7.15 5.88 -4.17
C VAL A 218 6.29 5.74 -5.42
N LEU A 219 4.98 6.00 -5.32
CA LEU A 219 4.06 5.96 -6.46
C LEU A 219 4.46 6.96 -7.56
N ALA A 220 4.88 8.17 -7.19
CA ALA A 220 5.37 9.16 -8.14
C ALA A 220 6.63 8.70 -8.88
N ARG A 221 7.56 8.00 -8.19
CA ARG A 221 8.73 7.39 -8.83
C ARG A 221 8.34 6.28 -9.80
N LEU A 222 7.37 5.43 -9.43
CA LEU A 222 6.85 4.38 -10.31
C LEU A 222 6.30 4.97 -11.61
N LYS A 223 5.47 6.02 -11.52
CA LYS A 223 4.94 6.70 -12.71
C LYS A 223 6.02 7.27 -13.62
N GLN A 224 7.10 7.82 -13.07
CA GLN A 224 8.19 8.35 -13.88
C GLN A 224 8.93 7.25 -14.67
N CYS A 225 9.00 6.04 -14.11
CA CYS A 225 9.52 4.87 -14.83
C CYS A 225 8.58 4.37 -15.93
N GLU A 226 7.27 4.61 -15.79
CA GLU A 226 6.25 4.18 -16.75
C GLU A 226 5.89 5.22 -17.81
N ALA A 227 6.13 6.50 -17.53
CA ALA A 227 5.78 7.59 -18.41
C ALA A 227 6.48 7.44 -19.77
N VAL A 228 5.68 7.51 -20.84
CA VAL A 228 6.21 7.64 -22.20
C VAL A 228 6.88 9.01 -22.30
N PRO A 229 8.10 9.15 -22.87
CA PRO A 229 8.74 10.44 -23.00
C PRO A 229 7.85 11.41 -23.79
N LEU A 230 7.27 12.40 -23.11
CA LEU A 230 6.65 13.52 -23.80
C LEU A 230 7.76 14.39 -24.44
N PRO A 231 7.53 14.95 -25.65
CA PRO A 231 8.48 15.89 -26.25
C PRO A 231 8.72 17.09 -25.31
N PRO A 232 9.94 17.65 -25.29
CA PRO A 232 10.35 18.59 -24.26
C PRO A 232 9.51 19.86 -24.30
N VAL A 233 8.77 20.13 -23.20
CA VAL A 233 8.12 21.42 -22.96
C VAL A 233 9.02 22.23 -22.01
N ASN A 234 9.30 23.47 -22.40
CA ASN A 234 10.21 24.39 -21.72
C ASN A 234 9.89 24.56 -20.22
N LYS A 235 10.91 24.35 -19.38
CA LYS A 235 10.85 24.46 -17.92
C LYS A 235 10.85 25.94 -17.49
N HIS A 236 9.71 26.43 -17.01
CA HIS A 236 9.68 27.53 -16.05
C HIS A 236 8.91 27.09 -14.80
N LEU A 237 9.46 27.48 -13.63
CA LEU A 237 9.02 27.10 -12.29
C LEU A 237 7.51 27.32 -12.09
N GLU A 238 6.78 26.24 -11.85
CA GLU A 238 5.43 26.30 -11.27
C GLU A 238 5.27 25.21 -10.21
N MET A 239 4.55 25.56 -9.14
CA MET A 239 4.07 24.69 -8.07
C MET A 239 3.40 23.40 -8.61
N PRO A 240 3.26 22.33 -7.81
CA PRO A 240 2.66 21.07 -8.27
C PRO A 240 1.26 21.35 -8.81
N LYS A 241 1.10 21.30 -10.14
CA LYS A 241 -0.19 21.38 -10.81
C LYS A 241 -0.98 20.12 -10.44
N LEU A 242 -2.31 20.26 -10.36
CA LEU A 242 -3.23 19.12 -10.37
C LEU A 242 -2.75 18.09 -11.41
N PRO A 243 -2.86 16.78 -11.13
CA PRO A 243 -2.44 15.74 -12.08
C PRO A 243 -3.05 16.07 -13.45
N THR A 244 -2.18 16.38 -14.41
CA THR A 244 -2.59 16.52 -15.80
C THR A 244 -3.17 15.17 -16.19
N LYS A 245 -4.41 15.18 -16.70
CA LYS A 245 -5.28 14.01 -16.94
C LYS A 245 -4.69 12.85 -17.77
N ASP A 246 -3.48 13.01 -18.29
CA ASP A 246 -2.81 12.02 -19.10
C ASP A 246 -1.29 12.22 -18.99
N ASP A 247 -0.67 11.68 -17.93
CA ASP A 247 0.79 11.52 -17.89
C ASP A 247 1.26 10.28 -18.68
N GLY A 248 0.33 9.62 -19.38
CA GLY A 248 0.53 8.38 -20.12
C GLY A 248 0.75 7.15 -19.23
N SER A 249 0.79 7.31 -17.90
CA SER A 249 0.95 6.18 -16.97
C SER A 249 -0.36 5.40 -16.83
N ARG A 250 -0.25 4.10 -16.66
CA ARG A 250 -1.39 3.17 -16.57
C ARG A 250 -1.37 2.47 -15.22
N ILE A 251 -1.26 3.29 -14.18
CA ILE A 251 -1.18 2.81 -12.80
C ILE A 251 -2.57 2.81 -12.16
N VAL A 252 -2.92 1.68 -11.55
CA VAL A 252 -4.05 1.58 -10.63
C VAL A 252 -3.50 1.41 -9.22
N TYR A 253 -3.95 2.26 -8.30
CA TYR A 253 -3.61 2.09 -6.88
C TYR A 253 -4.81 1.53 -6.11
N VAL A 254 -4.59 0.51 -5.30
CA VAL A 254 -5.61 -0.11 -4.44
C VAL A 254 -5.18 0.00 -2.98
N GLY A 255 -6.06 0.52 -2.12
CA GLY A 255 -5.80 0.71 -0.68
C GLY A 255 -7.08 0.75 0.13
N ASP A 256 -7.00 0.73 1.46
CA ASP A 256 -8.19 0.74 2.34
C ASP A 256 -8.12 1.79 3.45
N SER A 257 -6.97 2.43 3.64
CA SER A 257 -6.69 3.21 4.85
C SER A 257 -6.40 4.67 4.55
N TRP A 258 -6.34 5.47 5.62
CA TRP A 258 -5.98 6.88 5.51
C TRP A 258 -4.53 7.09 5.05
N THR A 259 -3.64 6.11 5.25
CA THR A 259 -2.28 6.16 4.69
C THR A 259 -2.26 6.04 3.17
N ASP A 260 -3.33 5.52 2.58
CA ASP A 260 -3.48 5.38 1.13
C ASP A 260 -4.07 6.61 0.46
N PHE A 261 -4.63 7.56 1.22
CA PHE A 261 -5.36 8.72 0.71
C PHE A 261 -4.59 9.44 -0.41
N GLY A 262 -3.33 9.75 -0.17
CA GLY A 262 -2.48 10.42 -1.13
C GLY A 262 -2.23 9.62 -2.41
N SER A 263 -1.99 8.31 -2.27
CA SER A 263 -1.69 7.42 -3.39
C SER A 263 -2.92 7.14 -4.26
N LEU A 264 -4.08 6.97 -3.61
CA LEU A 264 -5.39 6.83 -4.29
C LEU A 264 -5.70 8.04 -5.18
N LEU A 265 -5.43 9.25 -4.70
CA LEU A 265 -5.68 10.49 -5.46
C LEU A 265 -4.60 10.83 -6.47
N SER A 266 -3.41 10.26 -6.27
CA SER A 266 -2.32 10.46 -7.19
C SER A 266 -2.49 9.56 -8.40
N ALA A 267 -2.86 8.29 -8.24
CA ALA A 267 -2.98 7.35 -9.35
C ALA A 267 -4.01 7.78 -10.42
N PRO A 268 -3.80 7.44 -11.71
CA PRO A 268 -4.82 7.60 -12.76
C PRO A 268 -6.20 6.99 -12.41
N LEU A 269 -6.20 5.91 -11.62
CA LEU A 269 -7.38 5.32 -10.99
C LEU A 269 -7.00 4.85 -9.56
N GLY A 270 -7.74 5.33 -8.57
CA GLY A 270 -7.67 4.85 -7.19
C GLY A 270 -8.86 3.96 -6.85
N ILE A 271 -8.62 2.80 -6.22
CA ILE A 271 -9.66 1.88 -5.76
C ILE A 271 -9.55 1.70 -4.25
N CYS A 272 -10.57 2.16 -3.53
CA CYS A 272 -10.72 1.94 -2.10
C CYS A 272 -11.33 0.56 -1.83
N ILE A 273 -10.70 -0.28 -1.02
CA ILE A 273 -11.33 -1.50 -0.51
C ILE A 273 -12.28 -1.15 0.64
N ARG A 274 -13.52 -1.64 0.59
CA ARG A 274 -14.52 -1.48 1.66
C ARG A 274 -15.20 -2.80 1.98
N ASN A 275 -15.07 -3.26 3.21
CA ASN A 275 -15.73 -4.49 3.64
C ASN A 275 -17.25 -4.29 3.76
N ASP A 276 -18.02 -5.39 3.78
CA ASP A 276 -19.46 -5.35 4.10
C ASP A 276 -19.73 -4.64 5.44
N ALA A 277 -18.91 -4.97 6.45
CA ALA A 277 -18.81 -4.23 7.69
C ALA A 277 -17.54 -3.37 7.64
N ILE A 278 -17.73 -2.09 7.34
CA ILE A 278 -16.63 -1.14 7.20
C ILE A 278 -15.80 -1.08 8.50
N THR A 279 -14.47 -1.15 8.37
CA THR A 279 -13.57 -1.02 9.52
C THR A 279 -13.40 0.45 9.91
N SER A 280 -12.84 0.72 11.09
CA SER A 280 -12.53 2.10 11.49
C SER A 280 -11.54 2.79 10.54
N THR A 281 -10.57 2.05 9.98
CA THR A 281 -9.61 2.57 8.98
C THR A 281 -10.31 2.94 7.68
N GLN A 282 -11.19 2.08 7.17
CA GLN A 282 -11.98 2.30 5.96
C GLN A 282 -12.99 3.43 6.14
N GLN A 283 -13.64 3.52 7.31
CA GLN A 283 -14.58 4.59 7.63
C GLN A 283 -13.85 5.93 7.66
N LYS A 284 -12.68 6.01 8.31
CA LYS A 284 -11.88 7.22 8.37
C LYS A 284 -11.43 7.71 6.99
N LEU A 285 -11.07 6.79 6.08
CA LEU A 285 -10.78 7.13 4.69
C LEU A 285 -12.04 7.62 3.96
N ALA A 286 -13.18 6.94 4.13
CA ALA A 286 -14.44 7.33 3.51
C ALA A 286 -14.90 8.73 3.96
N ASP A 287 -14.86 8.99 5.27
CA ASP A 287 -15.19 10.28 5.88
C ASP A 287 -14.25 11.39 5.37
N SER A 288 -12.97 11.07 5.21
CA SER A 288 -11.98 12.00 4.65
C SER A 288 -12.32 12.38 3.21
N LEU A 289 -12.58 11.39 2.35
CA LEU A 289 -12.95 11.62 0.94
C LEU A 289 -14.23 12.45 0.83
N GLU A 290 -15.26 12.11 1.60
CA GLU A 290 -16.53 12.87 1.61
C GLU A 290 -16.32 14.31 2.09
N ARG A 291 -15.61 14.47 3.21
CA ARG A 291 -15.36 15.78 3.83
C ARG A 291 -14.60 16.75 2.94
N VAL A 292 -13.65 16.26 2.14
CA VAL A 292 -12.90 17.08 1.18
C VAL A 292 -13.55 17.17 -0.21
N GLY A 293 -14.77 16.64 -0.35
CA GLY A 293 -15.59 16.76 -1.54
C GLY A 293 -15.22 15.83 -2.69
N ILE A 294 -14.58 14.69 -2.41
CA ILE A 294 -14.26 13.67 -3.42
C ILE A 294 -15.41 12.67 -3.53
N ARG A 295 -15.96 12.56 -4.74
CA ARG A 295 -16.99 11.56 -5.06
C ARG A 295 -16.34 10.20 -5.29
N CYS A 296 -16.62 9.26 -4.40
CA CYS A 296 -16.14 7.87 -4.46
C CYS A 296 -17.31 6.91 -4.70
N PRO A 297 -17.77 6.74 -5.96
CA PRO A 297 -18.83 5.79 -6.28
C PRO A 297 -18.30 4.35 -6.24
N HIS A 298 -19.21 3.39 -6.35
CA HIS A 298 -18.86 1.99 -6.49
C HIS A 298 -18.11 1.73 -7.80
N ILE A 299 -17.23 0.73 -7.87
CA ILE A 299 -16.42 0.42 -9.05
C ILE A 299 -17.26 0.09 -10.29
N GLN A 300 -18.47 -0.43 -10.11
CA GLN A 300 -19.42 -0.68 -11.20
C GLN A 300 -20.03 0.60 -11.79
N ASP A 301 -19.97 1.71 -11.05
CA ASP A 301 -20.46 3.04 -11.40
C ASP A 301 -19.29 4.04 -11.61
N MET A 302 -18.14 3.54 -12.07
CA MET A 302 -16.90 4.33 -12.14
C MET A 302 -17.00 5.57 -13.02
N GLU A 303 -17.89 5.57 -14.02
CA GLU A 303 -18.20 6.72 -14.86
C GLU A 303 -18.81 7.90 -14.09
N GLN A 304 -19.31 7.65 -12.88
CA GLN A 304 -19.84 8.66 -11.98
C GLN A 304 -18.76 9.30 -11.10
N ALA A 305 -17.52 8.80 -11.14
CA ALA A 305 -16.40 9.36 -10.39
C ALA A 305 -16.08 10.77 -10.90
N ASP A 306 -15.62 11.63 -9.99
CA ASP A 306 -15.24 12.98 -10.35
C ASP A 306 -13.82 13.03 -10.97
N GLY A 307 -13.25 14.22 -11.06
CA GLY A 307 -11.90 14.42 -11.62
C GLY A 307 -10.79 13.67 -10.88
N TRP A 308 -11.02 13.21 -9.64
CA TRP A 308 -10.05 12.43 -8.86
C TRP A 308 -10.03 10.95 -9.23
N ARG A 309 -11.09 10.45 -9.90
CA ARG A 309 -11.15 9.06 -10.38
C ARG A 309 -10.88 8.04 -9.27
N VAL A 310 -11.48 8.26 -8.10
CA VAL A 310 -11.43 7.33 -6.98
C VAL A 310 -12.76 6.60 -6.90
N VAL A 311 -12.72 5.28 -6.84
CA VAL A 311 -13.90 4.41 -6.69
C VAL A 311 -13.70 3.48 -5.50
N TRP A 312 -14.73 2.75 -5.10
CA TRP A 312 -14.58 1.69 -4.10
C TRP A 312 -15.05 0.33 -4.63
N ALA A 313 -14.41 -0.72 -4.15
CA ALA A 313 -14.78 -2.11 -4.40
C ALA A 313 -14.76 -2.89 -3.07
N LYS A 314 -15.53 -3.96 -2.99
CA LYS A 314 -15.61 -4.81 -1.81
C LYS A 314 -14.32 -5.63 -1.59
N ASP A 315 -13.84 -6.24 -2.66
CA ASP A 315 -12.70 -7.14 -2.66
C ASP A 315 -12.11 -7.30 -4.08
N PHE A 316 -11.16 -8.21 -4.21
CA PHE A 316 -10.50 -8.45 -5.50
C PHE A 316 -11.33 -9.30 -6.47
N GLU A 317 -12.37 -9.99 -6.01
CA GLU A 317 -13.29 -10.72 -6.89
C GLU A 317 -14.10 -9.71 -7.70
N GLU A 318 -14.58 -8.66 -7.04
CA GLU A 318 -15.27 -7.56 -7.70
C GLU A 318 -14.34 -6.75 -8.62
N ILE A 319 -13.11 -6.46 -8.19
CA ILE A 319 -12.12 -5.80 -9.06
C ILE A 319 -11.86 -6.66 -10.31
N ALA A 320 -11.74 -7.98 -10.15
CA ALA A 320 -11.52 -8.91 -11.27
C ALA A 320 -12.68 -8.89 -12.27
N GLN A 321 -13.92 -8.78 -11.80
CA GLN A 321 -15.11 -8.68 -12.66
C GLN A 321 -15.16 -7.36 -13.46
N CYS A 322 -14.53 -6.31 -12.96
CA CYS A 322 -14.49 -4.99 -13.59
C CYS A 322 -13.21 -4.70 -14.40
N LEU A 323 -12.32 -5.67 -14.62
CA LEU A 323 -11.02 -5.43 -15.26
C LEU A 323 -11.10 -4.81 -16.66
N ASP A 324 -12.04 -5.25 -17.49
CA ASP A 324 -12.22 -4.69 -18.83
C ASP A 324 -12.72 -3.24 -18.77
N SER A 325 -13.61 -2.94 -17.83
CA SER A 325 -14.07 -1.56 -17.56
C SER A 325 -12.93 -0.68 -17.05
N VAL A 326 -12.10 -1.19 -16.13
CA VAL A 326 -10.91 -0.48 -15.63
C VAL A 326 -9.95 -0.17 -16.78
N ARG A 327 -9.69 -1.15 -17.67
CA ARG A 327 -8.85 -0.94 -18.85
C ARG A 327 -9.41 0.14 -19.78
N ALA A 328 -10.71 0.08 -20.08
CA ALA A 328 -11.38 1.06 -20.92
C ALA A 328 -11.35 2.46 -20.29
N TYR A 329 -11.44 2.55 -18.96
CA TYR A 329 -11.42 3.82 -18.23
C TYR A 329 -10.04 4.51 -18.22
N LEU A 330 -8.97 3.74 -18.40
CA LEU A 330 -7.58 4.22 -18.49
C LEU A 330 -7.12 4.50 -19.93
N CYS A 331 -7.93 4.20 -20.95
CA CYS A 331 -7.60 4.40 -22.37
C CYS A 331 -8.39 5.55 -22.99
#